data_AF-A0A259ND62-F1
#
_entry.id   AF-A0A259ND62-F1
#
_cell.length_a   1.000
_cell.length_b   1.000
_cell.length_c   1.000
_cell.angle_alpha   90.00
_cell.angle_beta   90.00
_cell.angle_gamma   90.00
#
_symmetry.space_group_name_H-M   'P 1'
#
loop_
_entity.id
_entity.type
_entity.pdbx_description
1 polymer ?
#
loop_
_entity_poly.entity_id
_entity_poly.type
_entity_poly.pdbx_seq_one_letter_code
_entity_poly.pdbx_strand_id
1 'polypeptide(L)' 'MTVAQANQGYVARQVADHIQPLAMPLPEACSDSYAAGWAIADMAIVRGEGVNHDVPLDWAEDKARGFRERIAASGP' A
#
# COMPACT_ATOMS: atom_id res chain seq x y z
N MET A 1 17.44 29.68 15.38
CA MET A 1 17.78 28.57 14.46
C MET A 1 18.05 27.36 15.36
N THR A 2 17.47 26.16 15.30
CA THR A 2 16.42 25.56 14.47
C THR A 2 16.18 24.16 15.05
N VAL A 3 15.59 24.05 16.24
CA VAL A 3 15.29 22.74 16.87
C VAL A 3 14.21 21.96 16.12
N ALA A 4 13.33 22.65 15.38
CA ALA A 4 12.30 22.00 14.57
C ALA A 4 12.85 21.17 13.39
N GLN A 5 14.00 21.54 12.82
CA GLN A 5 14.57 20.83 11.65
C GLN A 5 15.25 19.51 12.02
N ALA A 6 15.79 19.39 13.24
CA ALA A 6 16.46 18.15 13.68
C ALA A 6 15.46 16.99 13.84
N ASN A 7 14.27 17.27 14.38
CA ASN A 7 13.21 16.26 14.50
C ASN A 7 12.64 15.84 13.13
N GLN A 8 12.56 16.75 12.16
CA GLN A 8 12.08 16.42 10.81
C GLN A 8 13.02 15.44 10.09
N GLY A 9 14.35 15.61 10.24
CA GLY A 9 15.33 14.71 9.64
C GLY A 9 15.36 13.31 10.28
N TYR A 10 15.09 13.21 11.58
CA TYR A 10 15.02 11.92 12.29
C TYR A 10 13.73 11.15 11.93
N VAL A 11 12.60 11.85 11.89
CA VAL A 11 11.31 11.29 11.47
C VAL A 11 11.37 10.85 10.00
N ALA A 12 11.93 11.65 9.10
CA ALA A 12 12.05 11.29 7.69
C ALA A 12 12.89 10.02 7.48
N ARG A 13 13.97 9.84 8.25
CA ARG A 13 14.79 8.61 8.22
C ARG A 13 14.04 7.39 8.74
N GLN A 14 13.32 7.50 9.87
CA GLN A 14 12.54 6.39 10.40
C GLN A 14 11.36 6.01 9.48
N VAL A 15 10.73 7.00 8.86
CA VAL A 15 9.66 6.76 7.88
C VAL A 15 10.23 6.07 6.64
N ALA A 16 11.36 6.53 6.10
CA ALA A 16 11.99 5.90 4.93
C ALA A 16 12.43 4.45 5.19
N ASP A 17 12.84 4.12 6.41
CA ASP A 17 13.21 2.76 6.81
C ASP A 17 11.99 1.82 6.93
N HIS A 18 10.80 2.38 7.20
CA HIS A 18 9.54 1.62 7.33
C HIS A 18 8.67 1.64 6.07
N ILE A 19 8.97 2.49 5.08
CA ILE A 19 8.32 2.44 3.77
C ILE A 19 8.89 1.24 3.04
N GLN A 20 8.17 0.12 3.10
CA GLN A 20 8.45 -0.98 2.20
C GLN A 20 7.96 -0.58 0.80
N PRO A 21 8.84 -0.59 -0.22
CA PRO A 21 8.40 -0.36 -1.58
C PRO A 21 7.42 -1.44 -1.99
N LEU A 22 6.36 -1.06 -2.70
CA LEU A 22 5.42 -2.01 -3.28
C LEU A 22 6.18 -2.95 -4.21
N ALA A 23 5.92 -4.25 -4.11
CA ALA A 23 6.49 -5.25 -4.98
C ALA A 23 6.06 -5.04 -6.44
N MET A 24 4.87 -4.47 -6.66
CA MET A 24 4.41 -4.02 -7.97
C MET A 24 4.02 -2.52 -7.93
N PRO A 25 4.50 -1.70 -8.89
CA PRO A 25 4.17 -0.28 -8.92
C PRO A 25 2.67 -0.04 -9.09
N LEU A 26 2.20 1.10 -8.58
CA LEU A 26 0.83 1.55 -8.78
C LEU A 26 0.57 1.90 -10.25
N PRO A 27 -0.65 1.67 -10.76
CA PRO A 27 -1.06 2.16 -12.07
C PRO A 27 -1.01 3.69 -12.14
N GLU A 28 -0.74 4.22 -13.33
CA GLU A 28 -0.74 5.66 -13.56
C GLU A 28 -2.16 6.24 -13.40
N ALA A 29 -2.26 7.43 -12.80
CA ALA A 29 -3.51 8.15 -12.56
C ALA A 29 -4.59 7.39 -11.76
N CYS A 30 -4.19 6.57 -10.77
CA CYS A 30 -5.12 5.96 -9.83
C CYS A 30 -5.46 6.90 -8.66
N SER A 31 -6.64 6.75 -8.07
CA SER A 31 -7.01 7.50 -6.86
C SER A 31 -6.24 7.00 -5.63
N ASP A 32 -6.14 7.82 -4.59
CA ASP A 32 -5.54 7.42 -3.31
C ASP A 32 -6.23 6.19 -2.70
N SER A 33 -7.54 6.03 -2.92
CA SER A 33 -8.30 4.88 -2.43
C SER A 33 -7.91 3.59 -3.15
N TYR A 34 -7.77 3.66 -4.48
CA TYR A 34 -7.25 2.56 -5.29
C TYR A 34 -5.84 2.18 -4.85
N ALA A 35 -4.98 3.18 -4.69
CA ALA A 35 -3.59 2.98 -4.27
C ALA A 35 -3.50 2.29 -2.90
N ALA A 36 -4.37 2.68 -1.95
CA ALA A 36 -4.46 2.01 -0.66
C ALA A 36 -4.86 0.54 -0.79
N GLY A 37 -5.84 0.23 -1.66
CA GLY A 37 -6.26 -1.14 -1.94
C GLY A 37 -5.13 -2.00 -2.51
N TRP A 38 -4.45 -1.47 -3.53
CA TRP A 38 -3.30 -2.11 -4.16
C TRP A 38 -2.16 -2.38 -3.18
N ALA A 39 -1.83 -1.39 -2.33
CA ALA A 39 -0.79 -1.53 -1.32
C ALA A 39 -1.11 -2.61 -0.27
N ILE A 40 -2.37 -2.71 0.16
CA ILE A 40 -2.79 -3.73 1.11
C ILE A 40 -2.69 -5.13 0.49
N ALA A 41 -3.12 -5.30 -0.77
CA ALA A 41 -2.98 -6.55 -1.49
C ALA A 41 -1.50 -6.94 -1.67
N ASP A 42 -0.66 -5.98 -2.07
CA ASP A 42 0.77 -6.19 -2.27
C ASP A 42 1.45 -6.68 -0.97
N MET A 43 1.14 -6.05 0.16
CA MET A 43 1.62 -6.48 1.47
C MET A 43 1.12 -7.89 1.86
N ALA A 44 -0.15 -8.20 1.59
CA ALA A 44 -0.69 -9.53 1.88
C ALA A 44 0.02 -10.63 1.07
N ILE A 45 0.28 -10.36 -0.22
CA ILE A 45 1.01 -11.26 -1.11
C ILE A 45 2.45 -11.45 -0.63
N VAL A 46 3.15 -10.37 -0.26
CA VAL A 46 4.53 -10.44 0.26
C VAL A 46 4.61 -11.24 1.55
N ARG A 47 3.58 -11.18 2.40
CA ARG A 47 3.52 -11.96 3.65
C ARG A 47 3.15 -13.43 3.45
N GLY A 48 2.71 -13.83 2.26
CA GLY A 48 2.19 -15.17 2.01
C GLY A 48 0.90 -15.48 2.75
N GLU A 49 0.22 -14.45 3.28
CA GLU A 49 -1.14 -14.58 3.79
C GLU A 49 -2.03 -14.75 2.56
N GLY A 50 -2.38 -16.01 2.26
CA GLY A 50 -3.10 -16.40 1.06
C GLY A 50 -4.25 -15.45 0.75
N VAL A 51 -4.37 -15.09 -0.52
CA VAL A 51 -5.21 -14.00 -1.05
C VAL A 51 -6.73 -14.24 -0.97
N ASN A 52 -7.16 -15.18 -0.13
CA ASN A 52 -8.55 -15.49 0.22
C ASN A 52 -9.15 -14.50 1.23
N HIS A 53 -8.61 -13.28 1.32
CA HIS A 53 -9.27 -12.23 2.07
C HIS A 53 -10.36 -11.64 1.18
N ASP A 54 -11.59 -12.13 1.38
CA ASP A 54 -12.79 -11.42 0.95
C ASP A 54 -12.66 -9.95 1.34
N VAL A 55 -12.79 -9.09 0.34
CA VAL A 55 -12.68 -7.65 0.56
C VAL A 55 -13.82 -7.23 1.51
N PRO A 56 -13.53 -6.54 2.62
CA PRO A 56 -14.57 -6.09 3.53
C PRO A 56 -15.64 -5.28 2.79
N LEU A 57 -16.91 -5.58 3.04
CA LEU A 57 -18.06 -4.91 2.40
C LEU A 57 -18.11 -3.40 2.65
N ASP A 58 -17.43 -2.92 3.69
CA ASP A 58 -17.33 -1.50 4.06
C ASP A 58 -16.26 -0.74 3.25
N TRP A 59 -15.45 -1.43 2.44
CA TRP A 59 -14.46 -0.74 1.62
C TRP A 59 -15.13 0.05 0.50
N ALA A 60 -14.64 1.27 0.30
CA ALA A 60 -14.93 2.03 -0.90
C ALA A 60 -14.64 1.17 -2.15
N GLU A 61 -15.53 1.24 -3.14
CA GLU A 61 -15.46 0.42 -4.36
C GLU A 61 -14.08 0.52 -5.04
N ASP A 62 -13.51 1.73 -5.07
CA ASP A 62 -12.22 2.01 -5.68
C ASP A 62 -11.05 1.32 -4.94
N LYS A 63 -11.12 1.26 -3.61
CA LYS A 63 -10.16 0.52 -2.77
C LYS A 63 -10.31 -0.99 -2.97
N ALA A 64 -11.54 -1.48 -3.00
CA ALA A 64 -11.82 -2.88 -3.28
C ALA A 64 -11.32 -3.30 -4.66
N ARG A 65 -11.47 -2.43 -5.66
CA ARG A 65 -10.96 -2.62 -7.01
C ARG A 65 -9.43 -2.71 -7.05
N GLY A 66 -8.73 -1.74 -6.45
CA GLY A 66 -7.26 -1.75 -6.42
C GLY A 66 -6.68 -3.00 -5.73
N PHE A 67 -7.32 -3.47 -4.67
CA PHE A 67 -6.94 -4.71 -4.01
C PHE A 67 -7.13 -5.93 -4.93
N ARG A 68 -8.32 -6.09 -5.53
CA ARG A 68 -8.61 -7.23 -6.42
C ARG A 68 -7.69 -7.25 -7.65
N GLU A 69 -7.43 -6.10 -8.25
CA GLU A 69 -6.56 -6.00 -9.42
C GLU A 69 -5.11 -6.36 -9.09
N ARG A 70 -4.60 -5.94 -7.92
CA ARG A 70 -3.25 -6.35 -7.48
C ARG A 70 -3.15 -7.85 -7.25
N ILE A 71 -4.18 -8.48 -6.70
CA ILE A 71 -4.26 -9.95 -6.51
C ILE A 71 -4.30 -10.66 -7.86
N ALA A 72 -5.12 -10.17 -8.79
CA ALA A 72 -5.16 -10.71 -10.14
C ALA A 72 -3.80 -10.58 -10.85
N ALA A 73 -3.08 -9.48 -10.61
CA ALA A 73 -1.74 -9.24 -11.15
C ALA A 73 -0.65 -10.12 -10.51
N SER A 74 -0.83 -10.68 -9.31
CA SER A 74 0.09 -11.69 -8.75
C SER A 74 -0.07 -13.09 -9.34
N GLY A 75 -1.18 -13.38 -10.04
CA GLY A 75 -1.42 -14.68 -10.69
C GLY A 75 -1.79 -15.83 -9.73
N PRO A 76 -2.21 -16.99 -10.30
CA PRO A 76 -2.47 -18.24 -9.57
C PRO A 76 -1.21 -18.97 -9.10
#